data_AF-A0A523TUK9-F1
#
_entry.id   AF-A0A523TUK9-F1
#
_cell.length_a   1.000
_cell.length_b   1.000
_cell.length_c   1.000
_cell.angle_alpha   90.00
_cell.angle_beta   90.00
_cell.angle_gamma   90.00
#
_symmetry.space_group_name_H-M   'P 1'
#
loop_
_entity.id
_entity.type
_entity.pdbx_description
1 polymer ?
#
loop_
_entity_poly.entity_id
_entity_poly.type
_entity_poly.pdbx_seq_one_letter_code
_entity_poly.pdbx_strand_id
1 'polypeptide(L)'
;MSARASEIQTHRFEYSIPDNPADFDPADFTGKAVAWVKGLVEPGEKIALSASGGVDSTVAAFLLNRIIGADLFAFFIEDGCRRLIGGKPEGEVTRKIFSELPNFTVLEVKEKVLPPLVGLSDGEEKRKAFISNYKKVSDKYIGEIGANWIADGTIAPDISETEGGFKSQHNVGWDYTVRKLEPLASLAKPQVRKVGQHLGLPASFVHRIPCPGPAQIVRTVGEFTEEKLNVSQHATDLIEQLVEKYYEEKQGKPYLYDEATGIRTPFQYFGMALDPGMEPDAELTKLANGILGTDTACFRMSSRTTVVPEEGTRPEIPIYKPVSWVTVKGEIDYDKLDELCQEAWKQLELPRILLQLYENPESENNYVVGIRVVESAAAKEARPVRFEQASLLEMGKQIAGHSGATKVAYDISHKPPATIEYE
;
A
#
# COMPACT_ATOMS: atom_id res chain seq x y z
N MET A 1 24.36 2.83 32.48
CA MET A 1 23.28 3.56 33.17
C MET A 1 22.04 3.44 32.30
N SER A 2 20.99 2.84 32.85
CA SER A 2 19.71 2.61 32.17
C SER A 2 19.02 3.95 31.92
N ALA A 3 18.96 4.39 30.66
CA ALA A 3 18.07 5.47 30.26
C ALA A 3 16.67 4.87 30.17
N ARG A 4 15.83 5.15 31.18
CA ARG A 4 14.39 4.97 31.06
C ARG A 4 13.94 5.78 29.85
N ALA A 5 13.54 5.11 28.78
CA ALA A 5 12.76 5.75 27.72
C ALA A 5 11.54 6.38 28.41
N SER A 6 11.39 7.70 28.32
CA SER A 6 10.18 8.36 28.75
C SER A 6 9.05 7.83 27.87
N GLU A 7 8.11 7.09 28.44
CA GLU A 7 6.89 6.70 27.74
C GLU A 7 6.21 7.98 27.21
N ILE A 8 6.11 8.10 25.89
CA ILE A 8 5.45 9.24 25.26
C ILE A 8 4.02 9.29 25.75
N GLN A 9 3.60 10.45 26.25
CA GLN A 9 2.20 10.67 26.59
C GLN A 9 1.36 10.67 25.30
N THR A 10 0.67 9.56 25.06
CA THR A 10 -0.21 9.38 23.90
C THR A 10 -1.66 9.60 24.31
N HIS A 11 -2.33 10.51 23.61
CA HIS A 11 -3.73 10.85 23.85
C HIS A 11 -4.57 10.37 22.66
N ARG A 12 -5.46 9.42 22.95
CA ARG A 12 -6.41 8.85 21.98
C ARG A 12 -7.77 9.48 22.18
N PHE A 13 -8.43 9.86 21.08
CA PHE A 13 -9.81 10.32 21.16
C PHE A 13 -10.76 9.13 21.25
N GLU A 14 -11.46 9.04 22.38
CA GLU A 14 -12.50 8.03 22.60
C GLU A 14 -13.86 8.54 22.14
N TYR A 15 -14.48 7.80 21.23
CA TYR A 15 -15.81 8.08 20.72
C TYR A 15 -16.64 6.79 20.75
N SER A 16 -17.84 6.87 21.30
CA SER A 16 -18.77 5.73 21.34
C SER A 16 -19.32 5.48 19.94
N ILE A 17 -18.84 4.41 19.31
CA ILE A 17 -19.29 3.98 17.99
C ILE A 17 -20.68 3.32 18.13
N PRO A 18 -21.67 3.70 17.31
CA PRO A 18 -22.97 3.04 17.32
C PRO A 18 -22.84 1.59 16.83
N ASP A 19 -23.67 0.70 17.37
CA ASP A 19 -23.68 -0.73 16.99
C ASP A 19 -23.93 -0.93 15.50
N ASN A 20 -24.76 -0.08 14.90
CA ASN A 20 -25.01 -0.05 13.46
C ASN A 20 -24.11 1.01 12.79
N PRO A 21 -23.17 0.62 11.90
CA PRO A 21 -22.30 1.56 11.20
C PRO A 21 -23.03 2.62 10.37
N ALA A 22 -24.27 2.35 9.96
CA ALA A 22 -25.11 3.31 9.24
C ALA A 22 -25.47 4.53 10.09
N ASP A 23 -25.60 4.37 11.40
CA ASP A 23 -26.02 5.40 12.35
C ASP A 23 -24.87 6.31 12.80
N PHE A 24 -23.66 6.09 12.28
CA PHE A 24 -22.51 6.95 12.55
C PHE A 24 -22.74 8.36 11.99
N ASP A 25 -22.79 9.35 12.88
CA ASP A 25 -22.91 10.76 12.54
C ASP A 25 -21.53 11.46 12.55
N PRO A 26 -20.96 11.79 11.37
CA PRO A 26 -19.68 12.49 11.30
C PRO A 26 -19.74 13.92 11.86
N ALA A 27 -20.90 14.59 11.91
CA ALA A 27 -21.03 15.92 12.51
C ALA A 27 -20.89 15.86 14.04
N ASP A 28 -21.55 14.89 14.68
CA ASP A 28 -21.40 14.67 16.13
C ASP A 28 -19.95 14.28 16.49
N PHE A 29 -19.35 13.36 15.73
CA PHE A 29 -17.93 12.99 15.92
C PHE A 29 -17.01 14.21 15.84
N THR A 30 -17.11 15.01 14.79
CA THR A 30 -16.25 16.18 14.61
C THR A 30 -16.49 17.23 15.68
N GLY A 31 -17.74 17.47 16.10
CA GLY A 31 -18.07 18.36 17.21
C GLY A 31 -17.43 17.96 18.54
N LYS A 32 -17.48 16.67 18.88
CA LYS A 32 -16.83 16.15 20.10
C LYS A 32 -15.30 16.16 19.99
N ALA A 33 -14.74 15.86 18.83
CA ALA A 33 -13.31 15.93 18.59
C ALA A 33 -12.77 17.36 18.78
N VAL A 34 -13.54 18.38 18.33
CA VAL A 34 -13.20 19.80 18.56
C VAL A 34 -13.11 20.10 20.06
N ALA A 35 -14.10 19.67 20.85
CA ALA A 35 -14.11 19.89 22.30
C ALA A 35 -12.95 19.18 22.99
N TRP A 36 -12.64 17.95 22.56
CA TRP A 36 -11.53 17.17 23.09
C TRP A 36 -10.18 17.84 22.82
N VAL A 37 -9.87 18.18 21.56
CA VAL A 37 -8.58 18.83 21.22
C VAL A 37 -8.42 20.17 21.94
N LYS A 38 -9.48 20.99 22.01
CA LYS A 38 -9.43 22.28 22.73
C LYS A 38 -9.27 22.15 24.25
N GLY A 39 -9.64 21.00 24.82
CA GLY A 39 -9.41 20.70 26.24
C GLY A 39 -8.01 20.20 26.55
N LEU A 40 -7.27 19.72 25.54
CA LEU A 40 -5.93 19.14 25.69
C LEU A 40 -4.81 20.08 25.24
N VAL A 41 -5.02 20.80 24.14
CA VAL A 41 -4.01 21.63 23.48
C VAL A 41 -4.19 23.08 23.89
N GLU A 42 -3.14 23.66 24.48
CA GLU A 42 -3.18 25.05 24.93
C GLU A 42 -3.07 26.03 23.74
N PRO A 43 -3.66 27.23 23.81
CA PRO A 43 -3.52 28.23 22.76
C PRO A 43 -2.06 28.56 22.45
N GLY A 44 -1.67 28.49 21.18
CA GLY A 44 -0.30 28.74 20.70
C GLY A 44 0.62 27.53 20.74
N GLU A 45 0.16 26.37 21.23
CA GLU A 45 0.89 25.11 21.06
C GLU A 45 0.75 24.60 19.63
N LYS A 46 1.89 24.22 19.05
CA LYS A 46 1.96 23.77 17.66
C LYS A 46 1.81 22.25 17.56
N ILE A 47 1.07 21.79 16.56
CA ILE A 47 0.90 20.37 16.25
C ILE A 47 1.57 20.07 14.91
N ALA A 48 2.54 19.16 14.92
CA ALA A 48 3.09 18.57 13.71
C ALA A 48 2.19 17.43 13.25
N LEU A 49 1.97 17.26 11.95
CA LEU A 49 1.26 16.09 11.41
C LEU A 49 1.98 15.56 10.17
N SER A 50 2.29 14.26 10.19
CA SER A 50 2.88 13.59 9.05
C SER A 50 1.77 13.13 8.09
N ALA A 51 1.57 13.88 7.01
CA ALA A 51 0.62 13.56 5.96
C ALA A 51 1.27 12.52 5.03
N SER A 52 0.92 11.25 5.18
CA SER A 52 1.44 10.16 4.34
C SER A 52 0.82 10.09 2.94
N GLY A 53 -0.17 10.94 2.63
CA GLY A 53 -0.96 10.88 1.39
C GLY A 53 -2.09 9.83 1.42
N GLY A 54 -2.22 9.10 2.53
CA GLY A 54 -3.33 8.20 2.81
C GLY A 54 -4.58 8.92 3.31
N VAL A 55 -5.71 8.20 3.30
CA VAL A 55 -7.01 8.70 3.75
C VAL A 55 -6.95 9.15 5.21
N ASP A 56 -6.37 8.35 6.09
CA ASP A 56 -6.49 8.57 7.55
C ASP A 56 -5.70 9.79 8.01
N SER A 57 -4.44 9.91 7.58
CA SER A 57 -3.59 11.07 7.88
C SER A 57 -4.16 12.37 7.31
N THR A 58 -4.85 12.32 6.17
CA THR A 58 -5.49 13.49 5.56
C THR A 58 -6.77 13.89 6.27
N VAL A 59 -7.61 12.93 6.65
CA VAL A 59 -8.81 13.21 7.46
C VAL A 59 -8.39 13.81 8.80
N ALA A 60 -7.33 13.28 9.43
CA ALA A 60 -6.76 13.86 10.65
C ALA A 60 -6.26 15.30 10.42
N ALA A 61 -5.55 15.56 9.32
CA ALA A 61 -5.05 16.90 8.98
C ALA A 61 -6.19 17.91 8.81
N PHE A 62 -7.22 17.58 8.04
CA PHE A 62 -8.35 18.49 7.80
C PHE A 62 -9.20 18.69 9.05
N LEU A 63 -9.38 17.64 9.86
CA LEU A 63 -10.05 17.74 11.16
C LEU A 63 -9.30 18.71 12.07
N LEU A 64 -8.00 18.52 12.24
CA LEU A 64 -7.19 19.38 13.11
C LEU A 64 -7.09 20.81 12.57
N ASN A 65 -7.00 21.00 11.25
CA ASN A 65 -7.01 22.32 10.65
C ASN A 65 -8.29 23.10 10.98
N ARG A 66 -9.44 22.43 10.99
CA ARG A 66 -10.71 23.03 11.39
C ARG A 66 -10.76 23.41 12.87
N ILE A 67 -9.94 22.78 13.71
CA ILE A 67 -9.91 23.01 15.16
C ILE A 67 -8.90 24.09 15.55
N ILE A 68 -7.66 23.99 15.05
CA ILE A 68 -6.51 24.81 15.48
C ILE A 68 -5.89 25.66 14.37
N GLY A 69 -6.29 25.48 13.10
CA GLY A 69 -5.90 26.33 11.98
C GLY A 69 -4.39 26.55 11.85
N ALA A 70 -3.95 27.79 12.09
CA ALA A 70 -2.58 28.24 11.91
C ALA A 70 -1.54 27.57 12.84
N ASP A 71 -1.97 26.85 13.87
CA ASP A 71 -1.07 26.10 14.76
C ASP A 71 -0.82 24.65 14.28
N LEU A 72 -1.49 24.23 13.19
CA LEU A 72 -1.22 22.94 12.53
C LEU A 72 -0.10 23.10 11.51
N PHE A 73 0.92 22.26 11.63
CA PHE A 73 2.06 22.13 10.73
C PHE A 73 2.05 20.73 10.10
N ALA A 74 1.35 20.60 8.98
CA ALA A 74 1.29 19.37 8.23
C ALA A 74 2.50 19.26 7.28
N PHE A 75 3.08 18.07 7.17
CA PHE A 75 4.18 17.83 6.24
C PHE A 75 4.08 16.50 5.52
N PHE A 76 4.52 16.46 4.27
CA PHE A 76 4.67 15.25 3.46
C PHE A 76 6.16 15.02 3.19
N ILE A 77 6.63 13.78 3.30
CA ILE A 77 8.02 13.42 2.99
C ILE A 77 8.06 12.84 1.58
N GLU A 78 8.64 13.62 0.65
CA GLU A 78 8.92 13.15 -0.70
C GLU A 78 10.30 12.49 -0.72
N ASP A 79 10.28 11.18 -0.48
CA ASP A 79 11.44 10.30 -0.39
C ASP A 79 11.85 9.69 -1.73
N GLY A 80 11.10 9.98 -2.80
CA GLY A 80 11.32 9.42 -4.13
C GLY A 80 10.83 7.99 -4.30
N CYS A 81 10.38 7.33 -3.22
CA CYS A 81 9.90 5.96 -3.21
C CYS A 81 8.37 5.86 -3.38
N ARG A 82 7.68 7.00 -3.44
CA ARG A 82 6.22 7.08 -3.60
C ARG A 82 5.79 6.63 -5.00
N ARG A 83 4.48 6.39 -5.18
CA ARG A 83 3.95 6.09 -6.52
C ARG A 83 3.77 7.37 -7.34
N LEU A 84 3.62 7.19 -8.64
CA LEU A 84 3.08 8.23 -9.51
C LEU A 84 1.54 8.13 -9.50
N ILE A 85 0.87 9.25 -9.70
CA ILE A 85 -0.59 9.35 -9.84
C ILE A 85 -0.87 10.27 -11.02
N GLY A 86 -1.33 9.71 -12.14
CA GLY A 86 -1.55 10.43 -13.39
C GLY A 86 -0.25 11.06 -13.92
N GLY A 87 0.85 10.31 -13.87
CA GLY A 87 2.18 10.76 -14.30
C GLY A 87 2.88 11.75 -13.37
N LYS A 88 2.34 12.00 -12.17
CA LYS A 88 2.89 12.98 -11.20
C LYS A 88 3.31 12.32 -9.90
N PRO A 89 4.40 12.78 -9.25
CA PRO A 89 4.75 12.33 -7.90
C PRO A 89 3.60 12.53 -6.91
N GLU A 90 3.39 11.58 -5.99
CA GLU A 90 2.33 11.66 -4.98
C GLU A 90 2.47 12.91 -4.10
N GLY A 91 3.68 13.41 -3.85
CA GLY A 91 3.90 14.68 -3.15
C GLY A 91 3.30 15.89 -3.87
N GLU A 92 3.31 15.93 -5.21
CA GLU A 92 2.68 17.00 -6.00
C GLU A 92 1.14 16.94 -5.90
N VAL A 93 0.58 15.73 -6.03
CA VAL A 93 -0.87 15.52 -5.88
C VAL A 93 -1.33 15.87 -4.47
N THR A 94 -0.56 15.47 -3.47
CA THR A 94 -0.82 15.80 -2.06
C THR A 94 -0.75 17.29 -1.82
N ARG A 95 0.26 17.98 -2.36
CA ARG A 95 0.41 19.44 -2.26
C ARG A 95 -0.82 20.19 -2.75
N LYS A 96 -1.44 19.73 -3.85
CA LYS A 96 -2.66 20.36 -4.37
C LYS A 96 -3.83 20.28 -3.38
N ILE A 97 -4.04 19.12 -2.77
CA ILE A 97 -5.14 18.91 -1.81
C ILE A 97 -4.89 19.68 -0.51
N PHE A 98 -3.65 19.67 -0.04
CA PHE A 98 -3.25 20.33 1.21
C PHE A 98 -2.98 21.84 1.04
N SER A 99 -3.20 22.40 -0.15
CA SER A 99 -2.98 23.83 -0.42
C SER A 99 -3.88 24.76 0.40
N GLU A 100 -4.98 24.25 0.93
CA GLU A 100 -5.88 24.96 1.84
C GLU A 100 -5.37 25.02 3.28
N LEU A 101 -4.36 24.22 3.63
CA LEU A 101 -3.76 24.25 4.96
C LEU A 101 -2.73 25.37 5.06
N PRO A 102 -2.77 26.20 6.13
CA PRO A 102 -1.92 27.39 6.23
C PRO A 102 -0.42 27.06 6.32
N ASN A 103 -0.04 25.95 6.99
CA ASN A 103 1.35 25.51 7.10
C ASN A 103 1.52 24.07 6.60
N PHE A 104 1.38 23.87 5.29
CA PHE A 104 1.75 22.61 4.65
C PHE A 104 3.13 22.68 4.00
N THR A 105 3.99 21.70 4.30
CA THR A 105 5.34 21.60 3.73
C THR A 105 5.58 20.24 3.08
N VAL A 106 6.17 20.23 1.89
CA VAL A 106 6.72 18.99 1.30
C VAL A 106 8.23 18.98 1.54
N LEU A 107 8.72 17.95 2.21
CA LEU A 107 10.12 17.74 2.53
C LEU A 107 10.75 16.87 1.43
N GLU A 108 11.45 17.53 0.50
CA GLU A 108 12.15 16.87 -0.61
C GLU A 108 13.44 16.20 -0.08
N VAL A 109 13.44 14.88 0.06
CA VAL A 109 14.56 14.12 0.67
C VAL A 109 15.03 12.93 -0.15
N LYS A 110 14.55 12.76 -1.39
CA LYS A 110 14.97 11.72 -2.33
C LYS A 110 16.48 11.45 -2.33
N GLU A 111 17.29 12.49 -2.50
CA GLU A 111 18.76 12.42 -2.58
C GLU A 111 19.44 11.86 -1.31
N LYS A 112 18.72 11.80 -0.18
CA LYS A 112 19.21 11.23 1.08
C LYS A 112 18.64 9.83 1.35
N VAL A 113 17.49 9.51 0.77
CA VAL A 113 16.75 8.27 1.05
C VAL A 113 17.09 7.17 0.07
N LEU A 114 17.27 7.47 -1.21
CA LEU A 114 17.53 6.45 -2.23
C LEU A 114 18.92 5.81 -2.15
N PRO A 115 20.03 6.55 -1.95
CA PRO A 115 21.36 5.94 -2.01
C PRO A 115 21.58 4.79 -1.01
N PRO A 116 21.10 4.85 0.25
CA PRO A 116 21.19 3.73 1.19
C PRO A 116 20.40 2.48 0.81
N LEU A 117 19.45 2.58 -0.13
CA LEU A 117 18.62 1.44 -0.57
C LEU A 117 19.29 0.66 -1.72
N VAL A 118 20.18 1.29 -2.48
CA VAL A 118 20.82 0.68 -3.66
C VAL A 118 21.58 -0.59 -3.26
N GLY A 119 21.30 -1.69 -3.93
CA GLY A 119 21.89 -3.00 -3.67
C GLY A 119 21.21 -3.82 -2.58
N LEU A 120 20.28 -3.24 -1.80
CA LEU A 120 19.51 -4.02 -0.83
C LEU A 120 18.54 -4.94 -1.56
N SER A 121 18.52 -6.22 -1.18
CA SER A 121 17.63 -7.23 -1.78
C SER A 121 16.53 -7.70 -0.84
N ASP A 122 16.81 -7.78 0.47
CA ASP A 122 15.84 -8.22 1.48
C ASP A 122 14.79 -7.15 1.78
N GLY A 123 13.52 -7.56 1.80
CA GLY A 123 12.37 -6.67 2.04
C GLY A 123 12.39 -6.02 3.43
N GLU A 124 12.85 -6.73 4.46
CA GLU A 124 12.94 -6.21 5.82
C GLU A 124 14.11 -5.24 6.00
N GLU A 125 15.25 -5.48 5.37
CA GLU A 125 16.36 -4.52 5.32
C GLU A 125 15.94 -3.22 4.64
N LYS A 126 15.27 -3.31 3.48
CA LYS A 126 14.69 -2.15 2.80
C LYS A 126 13.70 -1.40 3.70
N ARG A 127 12.79 -2.11 4.37
CA ARG A 127 11.81 -1.54 5.31
C ARG A 127 12.50 -0.83 6.47
N LYS A 128 13.52 -1.44 7.09
CA LYS A 128 14.30 -0.86 8.19
C LYS A 128 15.03 0.42 7.74
N ALA A 129 15.65 0.40 6.57
CA ALA A 129 16.31 1.56 5.99
C ALA A 129 15.33 2.72 5.75
N PHE A 130 14.17 2.42 5.15
CA PHE A 130 13.10 3.39 4.93
C PHE A 130 12.60 4.00 6.24
N ILE A 131 12.23 3.18 7.23
CA ILE A 131 11.71 3.65 8.53
C ILE A 131 12.74 4.52 9.25
N SER A 132 14.01 4.10 9.26
CA SER A 132 15.11 4.84 9.88
C SER A 132 15.27 6.24 9.27
N ASN A 133 15.21 6.36 7.95
CA ASN A 133 15.31 7.64 7.26
C ASN A 133 14.07 8.50 7.47
N TYR A 134 12.88 7.92 7.39
CA TYR A 134 11.60 8.62 7.62
C TYR A 134 11.56 9.26 9.01
N LYS A 135 11.98 8.49 10.04
CA LYS A 135 12.08 8.99 11.42
C LYS A 135 13.03 10.17 11.53
N LYS A 136 14.27 10.03 11.03
CA LYS A 136 15.28 11.10 11.10
C LYS A 136 14.82 12.41 10.45
N VAL A 137 14.14 12.32 9.31
CA VAL A 137 13.59 13.50 8.61
C VAL A 137 12.45 14.13 9.40
N SER A 138 11.53 13.30 9.92
CA SER A 138 10.40 13.75 10.73
C SER A 138 10.86 14.45 12.00
N ASP A 139 11.74 13.82 12.80
CA ASP A 139 12.25 14.36 14.06
C ASP A 139 12.96 15.71 13.85
N LYS A 140 13.77 15.80 12.79
CA LYS A 140 14.44 17.04 12.43
C LYS A 140 13.45 18.15 12.14
N TYR A 141 12.44 17.89 11.29
CA TYR A 141 11.44 18.90 10.93
C TYR A 141 10.59 19.32 12.13
N ILE A 142 10.15 18.37 12.95
CA ILE A 142 9.39 18.62 14.20
C ILE A 142 10.18 19.53 15.14
N GLY A 143 11.49 19.29 15.28
CA GLY A 143 12.38 20.15 16.06
C GLY A 143 12.53 21.56 15.47
N GLU A 144 12.65 21.69 14.15
CA GLU A 144 12.78 22.98 13.45
C GLU A 144 11.55 23.88 13.62
N ILE A 145 10.34 23.31 13.58
CA ILE A 145 9.10 24.06 13.81
C ILE A 145 8.81 24.35 15.29
N GLY A 146 9.49 23.63 16.19
CA GLY A 146 9.29 23.69 17.64
C GLY A 146 7.90 23.21 18.04
N ALA A 147 7.46 22.07 17.51
CA ALA A 147 6.13 21.53 17.83
C ALA A 147 6.04 21.03 19.28
N ASN A 148 4.87 21.20 19.88
CA ASN A 148 4.55 20.68 21.22
C ASN A 148 3.91 19.29 21.14
N TRP A 149 3.32 18.98 19.98
CA TRP A 149 2.56 17.76 19.72
C TRP A 149 2.90 17.18 18.34
N ILE A 150 2.74 15.88 18.21
CA ILE A 150 2.56 15.22 16.91
C ILE A 150 1.19 14.56 16.84
N ALA A 151 0.52 14.71 15.70
CA ALA A 151 -0.74 14.05 15.40
C ALA A 151 -0.56 12.95 14.35
N ASP A 152 -1.36 11.88 14.50
CA ASP A 152 -1.35 10.71 13.63
C ASP A 152 -2.77 10.30 13.22
N GLY A 153 -2.88 9.66 12.07
CA GLY A 153 -4.14 9.14 11.54
C GLY A 153 -4.52 7.75 12.07
N THR A 154 -3.88 7.25 13.13
CA THR A 154 -4.10 5.90 13.66
C THR A 154 -5.58 5.62 13.91
N ILE A 155 -6.06 4.46 13.44
CA ILE A 155 -7.45 4.00 13.59
C ILE A 155 -7.54 2.75 14.48
N ALA A 156 -8.76 2.39 14.92
CA ALA A 156 -8.98 1.27 15.84
C ALA A 156 -8.40 -0.08 15.36
N PRO A 157 -8.52 -0.47 14.07
CA PRO A 157 -7.85 -1.65 13.55
C PRO A 157 -6.33 -1.66 13.76
N ASP A 158 -5.64 -0.53 13.54
CA ASP A 158 -4.19 -0.45 13.69
C ASP A 158 -3.76 -0.62 15.15
N ILE A 159 -4.54 -0.08 16.09
CA ILE A 159 -4.31 -0.22 17.53
C ILE A 159 -4.47 -1.69 17.93
N SER A 160 -5.56 -2.33 17.50
CA SER A 160 -5.82 -3.75 17.80
C SER A 160 -4.73 -4.68 17.25
N GLU A 161 -4.23 -4.39 16.05
CA GLU A 161 -3.14 -5.16 15.43
C GLU A 161 -1.80 -4.94 16.13
N THR A 162 -1.58 -3.79 16.76
CA THR A 162 -0.32 -3.49 17.45
C THR A 162 -0.31 -3.98 18.88
N GLU A 163 -1.42 -3.79 19.62
CA GLU A 163 -1.60 -4.34 20.96
C GLU A 163 -1.69 -5.88 20.92
N GLY A 164 -2.22 -6.45 19.83
CA GLY A 164 -2.18 -7.89 19.54
C GLY A 164 -0.82 -8.38 19.00
N GLY A 165 0.13 -7.47 18.72
CA GLY A 165 1.48 -7.82 18.30
C GLY A 165 1.60 -8.31 16.86
N PHE A 166 0.71 -7.98 15.93
CA PHE A 166 0.70 -8.47 14.54
C PHE A 166 1.38 -7.55 13.51
N LYS A 167 1.51 -6.23 13.77
CA LYS A 167 2.29 -5.30 12.92
C LYS A 167 3.41 -4.58 13.70
N SER A 168 4.53 -4.31 13.04
CA SER A 168 5.40 -3.19 13.42
C SER A 168 4.73 -1.92 12.91
N GLN A 169 4.19 -1.11 13.82
CA GLN A 169 3.30 -0.02 13.47
C GLN A 169 4.05 1.09 12.73
N HIS A 170 3.41 1.71 11.73
CA HIS A 170 4.06 2.71 10.87
C HIS A 170 4.56 3.95 11.63
N ASN A 171 3.98 4.31 12.78
CA ASN A 171 4.28 5.54 13.54
C ASN A 171 4.18 5.40 15.09
N VAL A 172 3.92 4.22 15.65
CA VAL A 172 3.78 4.01 17.11
C VAL A 172 5.00 3.27 17.63
N GLY A 173 5.62 3.80 18.68
CA GLY A 173 6.97 3.44 19.13
C GLY A 173 8.06 4.40 18.64
N TRP A 174 7.69 5.44 17.91
CA TRP A 174 8.57 6.55 17.60
C TRP A 174 8.74 7.43 18.82
N ASP A 175 9.90 7.33 19.49
CA ASP A 175 10.34 8.23 20.58
C ASP A 175 10.49 9.67 20.08
N TYR A 176 9.35 10.31 19.83
CA TYR A 176 9.25 11.73 19.61
C TYR A 176 9.49 12.45 20.92
N THR A 177 10.20 13.56 20.87
CA THR A 177 10.41 14.44 22.02
C THR A 177 9.14 15.21 22.44
N VAL A 178 8.00 14.90 21.82
CA VAL A 178 6.73 15.65 21.93
C VAL A 178 5.56 14.70 22.24
N ARG A 179 4.47 15.25 22.77
CA ARG A 179 3.26 14.47 23.10
C ARG A 179 2.54 14.02 21.82
N LYS A 180 1.80 12.90 21.87
CA LYS A 180 1.11 12.33 20.69
C LYS A 180 -0.42 12.50 20.77
N LEU A 181 -1.05 12.85 19.66
CA LEU A 181 -2.50 12.93 19.47
C LEU A 181 -2.99 11.96 18.38
N GLU A 182 -3.98 11.13 18.70
CA GLU A 182 -4.60 10.19 17.77
C GLU A 182 -6.12 10.48 17.69
N PRO A 183 -6.55 11.49 16.90
CA PRO A 183 -7.94 11.94 16.86
C PRO A 183 -8.90 10.92 16.22
N LEU A 184 -8.40 9.95 15.45
CA LEU A 184 -9.23 8.95 14.74
C LEU A 184 -9.20 7.57 15.41
N ALA A 185 -8.61 7.46 16.60
CA ALA A 185 -8.29 6.19 17.27
C ALA A 185 -9.50 5.25 17.47
N SER A 186 -10.70 5.80 17.61
CA SER A 186 -11.94 5.02 17.81
C SER A 186 -12.61 4.57 16.51
N LEU A 187 -12.18 5.09 15.36
CA LEU A 187 -12.86 4.87 14.08
C LEU A 187 -12.33 3.63 13.37
N ALA A 188 -13.16 3.00 12.53
CA ALA A 188 -12.70 2.10 11.47
C ALA A 188 -12.77 2.82 10.11
N LYS A 189 -12.23 2.17 9.07
CA LYS A 189 -12.07 2.77 7.74
C LYS A 189 -13.36 3.38 7.16
N PRO A 190 -14.53 2.71 7.26
CA PRO A 190 -15.77 3.30 6.74
C PRO A 190 -16.17 4.59 7.47
N GLN A 191 -16.00 4.67 8.79
CA GLN A 191 -16.28 5.89 9.55
C GLN A 191 -15.30 7.01 9.19
N VAL A 192 -14.00 6.71 9.03
CA VAL A 192 -13.01 7.71 8.58
C VAL A 192 -13.40 8.30 7.23
N ARG A 193 -13.90 7.48 6.30
CA ARG A 193 -14.38 7.96 5.00
C ARG A 193 -15.58 8.90 5.12
N LYS A 194 -16.56 8.56 5.98
CA LYS A 194 -17.71 9.45 6.28
C LYS A 194 -17.26 10.78 6.89
N VAL A 195 -16.29 10.77 7.81
CA VAL A 195 -15.71 12.00 8.36
C VAL A 195 -15.01 12.81 7.25
N GLY A 196 -14.24 12.15 6.38
CA GLY A 196 -13.60 12.83 5.25
C GLY A 196 -14.58 13.51 4.30
N GLN A 197 -15.68 12.84 3.95
CA GLN A 197 -16.76 13.42 3.14
C GLN A 197 -17.42 14.62 3.85
N HIS A 198 -17.69 14.50 5.15
CA HIS A 198 -18.25 15.59 5.95
C HIS A 198 -17.32 16.82 6.01
N LEU A 199 -16.01 16.60 6.03
CA LEU A 199 -15.00 17.66 5.98
C LEU A 199 -14.81 18.26 4.57
N GLY A 200 -15.52 17.75 3.55
CA GLY A 200 -15.46 18.26 2.18
C GLY A 200 -14.33 17.68 1.32
N LEU A 201 -13.69 16.58 1.75
CA LEU A 201 -12.64 15.94 0.95
C LEU A 201 -13.21 15.32 -0.33
N PRO A 202 -12.49 15.41 -1.46
CA PRO A 202 -12.94 14.85 -2.72
C PRO A 202 -13.01 13.32 -2.66
N ALA A 203 -14.00 12.74 -3.36
CA ALA A 203 -14.23 11.29 -3.37
C ALA A 203 -13.00 10.49 -3.85
N SER A 204 -12.26 11.03 -4.83
CA SER A 204 -11.01 10.45 -5.34
C SER A 204 -9.91 10.32 -4.27
N PHE A 205 -10.00 11.10 -3.20
CA PHE A 205 -9.12 10.97 -2.06
C PHE A 205 -9.69 10.02 -1.00
N VAL A 206 -10.96 10.19 -0.62
CA VAL A 206 -11.63 9.39 0.41
C VAL A 206 -11.63 7.90 0.08
N HIS A 207 -11.82 7.55 -1.18
CA HIS A 207 -11.90 6.16 -1.65
C HIS A 207 -10.62 5.67 -2.33
N ARG A 208 -9.51 6.38 -2.13
CA ARG A 208 -8.19 5.97 -2.62
C ARG A 208 -7.81 4.60 -2.06
N ILE A 209 -7.18 3.78 -2.88
CA ILE A 209 -6.68 2.47 -2.46
C ILE A 209 -5.56 2.59 -1.43
N PRO A 210 -5.36 1.59 -0.55
CA PRO A 210 -4.23 1.55 0.36
C PRO A 210 -2.90 1.51 -0.41
N CYS A 211 -1.95 2.34 0.02
CA CYS A 211 -0.55 2.28 -0.41
C CYS A 211 0.30 1.90 0.82
N PRO A 212 1.19 0.90 0.72
CA PRO A 212 2.03 0.50 1.84
C PRO A 212 2.96 1.65 2.26
N GLY A 213 3.34 1.70 3.54
CA GLY A 213 4.23 2.75 4.08
C GLY A 213 5.56 2.90 3.31
N PRO A 214 6.32 1.80 3.07
CA PRO A 214 7.52 1.80 2.22
C PRO A 214 7.23 2.03 0.71
N ALA A 215 5.97 2.26 0.35
CA ALA A 215 5.49 2.57 -0.99
C ALA A 215 6.04 1.60 -2.06
N GLN A 216 6.77 2.10 -3.06
CA GLN A 216 7.24 1.30 -4.18
C GLN A 216 8.49 0.47 -3.86
N ILE A 217 9.14 0.67 -2.70
CA ILE A 217 10.35 -0.09 -2.34
C ILE A 217 10.04 -1.58 -2.23
N VAL A 218 8.90 -1.92 -1.62
CA VAL A 218 8.43 -3.32 -1.44
C VAL A 218 7.83 -3.92 -2.72
N ARG A 219 7.70 -3.12 -3.78
CA ARG A 219 7.26 -3.52 -5.13
C ARG A 219 8.44 -3.57 -6.12
N THR A 220 9.63 -3.19 -5.66
CA THR A 220 10.91 -3.39 -6.33
C THR A 220 11.52 -4.69 -5.78
N VAL A 221 11.13 -5.83 -6.37
CA VAL A 221 11.46 -7.17 -5.87
C VAL A 221 12.90 -7.52 -6.19
N GLY A 222 13.59 -8.18 -5.24
CA GLY A 222 15.02 -8.49 -5.37
C GLY A 222 15.88 -7.24 -5.16
N GLU A 223 17.02 -7.15 -5.84
CA GLU A 223 17.95 -6.02 -5.65
C GLU A 223 17.30 -4.68 -6.02
N PHE A 224 17.42 -3.68 -5.14
CA PHE A 224 16.90 -2.34 -5.38
C PHE A 224 17.86 -1.52 -6.26
N THR A 225 17.32 -0.96 -7.33
CA THR A 225 17.95 0.05 -8.19
C THR A 225 16.95 1.16 -8.50
N GLU A 226 17.43 2.37 -8.78
CA GLU A 226 16.55 3.49 -9.17
C GLU A 226 15.82 3.22 -10.49
N GLU A 227 16.46 2.49 -11.41
CA GLU A 227 15.86 2.08 -12.68
C GLU A 227 14.68 1.12 -12.44
N LYS A 228 14.87 0.09 -11.59
CA LYS A 228 13.79 -0.86 -11.24
C LYS A 228 12.65 -0.16 -10.51
N LEU A 229 12.96 0.77 -9.61
CA LEU A 229 11.96 1.63 -8.95
C LEU A 229 11.15 2.43 -9.97
N ASN A 230 11.81 3.04 -10.96
CA ASN A 230 11.17 3.82 -12.01
C ASN A 230 10.20 2.95 -12.83
N VAL A 231 10.61 1.73 -13.19
CA VAL A 231 9.73 0.75 -13.86
C VAL A 231 8.51 0.42 -12.99
N SER A 232 8.71 0.16 -11.69
CA SER A 232 7.62 -0.15 -10.75
C SER A 232 6.62 1.02 -10.61
N GLN A 233 7.13 2.26 -10.55
CA GLN A 233 6.33 3.48 -10.45
C GLN A 233 5.46 3.70 -11.68
N HIS A 234 6.03 3.62 -12.89
CA HIS A 234 5.31 3.79 -14.14
C HIS A 234 4.32 2.65 -14.38
N ALA A 235 4.72 1.40 -14.09
CA ALA A 235 3.82 0.26 -14.15
C ALA A 235 2.63 0.45 -13.21
N THR A 236 2.86 0.82 -11.95
CA THR A 236 1.78 1.04 -10.98
C THR A 236 0.82 2.14 -11.43
N ASP A 237 1.35 3.28 -11.88
CA ASP A 237 0.50 4.41 -12.32
C ASP A 237 -0.43 4.03 -13.47
N LEU A 238 0.09 3.33 -14.47
CA LEU A 238 -0.73 2.88 -15.59
C LEU A 238 -1.69 1.76 -15.18
N ILE A 239 -1.27 0.81 -14.33
CA ILE A 239 -2.17 -0.23 -13.80
C ILE A 239 -3.35 0.40 -13.06
N GLU A 240 -3.10 1.40 -12.20
CA GLU A 240 -4.15 2.11 -11.49
C GLU A 240 -5.18 2.73 -12.46
N GLN A 241 -4.69 3.41 -13.51
CA GLN A 241 -5.55 4.00 -14.54
C GLN A 241 -6.35 2.97 -15.35
N LEU A 242 -5.70 1.87 -15.78
CA LEU A 242 -6.34 0.86 -16.62
C LEU A 242 -7.38 0.04 -15.86
N VAL A 243 -7.12 -0.28 -14.59
CA VAL A 243 -8.09 -0.98 -13.73
C VAL A 243 -9.30 -0.09 -13.48
N GLU A 244 -9.09 1.18 -13.12
CA GLU A 244 -10.19 2.12 -12.90
C GLU A 244 -11.02 2.33 -14.16
N LYS A 245 -10.37 2.50 -15.32
CA LYS A 245 -11.05 2.59 -16.61
C LYS A 245 -11.87 1.35 -16.94
N TYR A 246 -11.34 0.15 -16.70
CA TYR A 246 -12.08 -1.10 -16.93
C TYR A 246 -13.37 -1.15 -16.08
N TYR A 247 -13.28 -0.77 -14.81
CA TYR A 247 -14.46 -0.71 -13.94
C TYR A 247 -15.44 0.37 -14.39
N GLU A 248 -14.95 1.53 -14.84
CA GLU A 248 -15.81 2.60 -15.35
C GLU A 248 -16.59 2.15 -16.60
N GLU A 249 -15.94 1.45 -17.54
CA GLU A 249 -16.58 0.92 -18.74
C GLU A 249 -17.60 -0.19 -18.44
N LYS A 250 -17.30 -1.07 -17.47
CA LYS A 250 -18.16 -2.24 -17.16
C LYS A 250 -19.24 -1.96 -16.13
N GLN A 251 -19.01 -1.02 -15.21
CA GLN A 251 -19.85 -0.77 -14.03
C GLN A 251 -20.28 0.70 -13.90
N GLY A 252 -19.83 1.59 -14.79
CA GLY A 252 -20.16 3.03 -14.75
C GLY A 252 -19.45 3.82 -13.65
N LYS A 253 -18.49 3.21 -12.94
CA LYS A 253 -17.71 3.83 -11.85
C LYS A 253 -16.29 3.23 -11.82
N PRO A 254 -15.25 3.98 -11.42
CA PRO A 254 -13.87 3.49 -11.39
C PRO A 254 -13.61 2.39 -10.34
N TYR A 255 -14.56 2.18 -9.43
CA TYR A 255 -14.57 1.11 -8.43
C TYR A 255 -16.00 0.91 -7.92
N LEU A 256 -16.23 -0.24 -7.30
CA LEU A 256 -17.44 -0.51 -6.53
C LEU A 256 -17.18 -0.21 -5.06
N TYR A 257 -18.17 0.33 -4.37
CA TYR A 257 -18.14 0.56 -2.93
C TYR A 257 -19.46 0.15 -2.31
N ASP A 258 -19.40 -0.77 -1.36
CA ASP A 258 -20.55 -1.19 -0.57
C ASP A 258 -20.61 -0.35 0.72
N GLU A 259 -21.64 0.48 0.84
CA GLU A 259 -21.85 1.36 2.00
C GLU A 259 -22.18 0.57 3.29
N ALA A 260 -22.75 -0.63 3.17
CA ALA A 260 -23.13 -1.45 4.32
C ALA A 260 -21.92 -2.15 4.94
N THR A 261 -21.05 -2.71 4.10
CA THR A 261 -19.85 -3.44 4.55
C THR A 261 -18.60 -2.57 4.59
N GLY A 262 -18.60 -1.44 3.88
CA GLY A 262 -17.44 -0.58 3.69
C GLY A 262 -16.37 -1.18 2.76
N ILE A 263 -16.70 -2.22 2.02
CA ILE A 263 -15.78 -2.91 1.10
C ILE A 263 -15.67 -2.14 -0.21
N ARG A 264 -14.44 -1.99 -0.70
CA ARG A 264 -14.12 -1.42 -2.02
C ARG A 264 -13.64 -2.54 -2.93
N THR A 265 -14.15 -2.60 -4.15
CA THR A 265 -13.75 -3.58 -5.16
C THR A 265 -13.27 -2.88 -6.44
N PRO A 266 -12.03 -3.12 -6.91
CA PRO A 266 -11.02 -3.97 -6.28
C PRO A 266 -10.50 -3.36 -4.97
N PHE A 267 -10.00 -4.22 -4.08
CA PHE A 267 -9.47 -3.80 -2.78
C PHE A 267 -8.13 -3.05 -2.94
N GLN A 268 -7.24 -3.60 -3.75
CA GLN A 268 -5.93 -3.01 -4.04
C GLN A 268 -5.46 -3.45 -5.44
N TYR A 269 -4.73 -2.57 -6.12
CA TYR A 269 -4.10 -2.87 -7.41
C TYR A 269 -2.83 -2.06 -7.60
N PHE A 270 -1.80 -2.70 -8.16
CA PHE A 270 -0.48 -2.12 -8.36
C PHE A 270 0.38 -2.95 -9.29
N GLY A 271 1.49 -2.36 -9.73
CA GLY A 271 2.58 -3.07 -10.41
C GLY A 271 3.73 -3.35 -9.47
N MET A 272 4.50 -4.39 -9.79
CA MET A 272 5.82 -4.63 -9.22
C MET A 272 6.81 -4.94 -10.33
N ALA A 273 8.05 -4.50 -10.15
CA ALA A 273 9.16 -4.81 -11.03
C ALA A 273 10.00 -5.94 -10.41
N LEU A 274 10.32 -6.95 -11.22
CA LEU A 274 11.12 -8.11 -10.82
C LEU A 274 12.32 -8.29 -11.75
N ASP A 275 13.29 -9.08 -11.28
CA ASP A 275 14.42 -9.51 -12.08
C ASP A 275 13.98 -10.52 -13.16
N PRO A 276 14.57 -10.48 -14.37
CA PRO A 276 14.14 -11.34 -15.48
C PRO A 276 14.65 -12.79 -15.38
N GLY A 277 15.58 -13.06 -14.48
CA GLY A 277 16.22 -14.36 -14.37
C GLY A 277 15.20 -15.45 -14.08
N MET A 278 15.10 -16.45 -14.95
CA MET A 278 14.18 -17.57 -14.79
C MET A 278 14.76 -18.86 -15.39
N GLU A 279 14.50 -19.98 -14.75
CA GLU A 279 14.92 -21.31 -15.19
C GLU A 279 13.69 -22.20 -15.47
N PRO A 280 13.70 -23.08 -16.48
CA PRO A 280 12.57 -23.97 -16.74
C PRO A 280 12.20 -24.84 -15.53
N ASP A 281 10.91 -24.92 -15.21
CA ASP A 281 10.37 -25.74 -14.11
C ASP A 281 9.54 -26.90 -14.69
N ALA A 282 10.18 -28.06 -14.83
CA ALA A 282 9.56 -29.24 -15.46
C ALA A 282 8.42 -29.84 -14.63
N GLU A 283 8.50 -29.75 -13.30
CA GLU A 283 7.46 -30.28 -12.40
C GLU A 283 6.20 -29.42 -12.46
N LEU A 284 6.36 -28.11 -12.38
CA LEU A 284 5.24 -27.17 -12.56
C LEU A 284 4.66 -27.26 -13.96
N THR A 285 5.50 -27.41 -14.99
CA THR A 285 5.03 -27.58 -16.39
C THR A 285 4.16 -28.83 -16.54
N LYS A 286 4.58 -29.96 -15.95
CA LYS A 286 3.79 -31.20 -15.97
C LYS A 286 2.45 -31.03 -15.27
N LEU A 287 2.45 -30.37 -14.11
CA LEU A 287 1.24 -30.09 -13.34
C LEU A 287 0.28 -29.17 -14.11
N ALA A 288 0.79 -28.06 -14.65
CA ALA A 288 0.03 -27.08 -15.41
C ALA A 288 -0.58 -27.69 -16.69
N ASN A 289 0.18 -28.48 -17.45
CA ASN A 289 -0.37 -29.20 -18.61
C ASN A 289 -1.52 -30.15 -18.23
N GLY A 290 -1.40 -30.83 -17.08
CA GLY A 290 -2.43 -31.76 -16.59
C GLY A 290 -3.74 -31.06 -16.21
N ILE A 291 -3.67 -29.89 -15.57
CA ILE A 291 -4.84 -29.13 -15.10
C ILE A 291 -5.43 -28.28 -16.23
N LEU A 292 -4.58 -27.50 -16.91
CA LEU A 292 -5.03 -26.55 -17.93
C LEU A 292 -5.48 -27.27 -19.21
N GLY A 293 -4.88 -28.43 -19.53
CA GLY A 293 -5.18 -29.21 -20.74
C GLY A 293 -4.68 -28.55 -22.02
N THR A 294 -3.69 -27.67 -21.92
CA THR A 294 -3.03 -26.98 -23.04
C THR A 294 -1.51 -27.04 -22.87
N ASP A 295 -0.77 -26.72 -23.93
CA ASP A 295 0.68 -26.64 -23.91
C ASP A 295 1.13 -25.39 -23.14
N THR A 296 1.78 -25.62 -22.00
CA THR A 296 2.29 -24.59 -21.09
C THR A 296 3.80 -24.72 -20.97
N ALA A 297 4.48 -23.58 -20.83
CA ALA A 297 5.85 -23.55 -20.35
C ALA A 297 5.90 -22.79 -19.03
N CYS A 298 6.48 -23.43 -18.02
CA CYS A 298 6.60 -22.88 -16.67
C CYS A 298 8.07 -22.68 -16.31
N PHE A 299 8.33 -21.63 -15.54
CA PHE A 299 9.67 -21.24 -15.12
C PHE A 299 9.68 -20.85 -13.65
N ARG A 300 10.82 -21.04 -13.01
CA ARG A 300 11.12 -20.57 -11.67
C ARG A 300 11.97 -19.31 -11.77
N MET A 301 11.46 -18.20 -11.26
CA MET A 301 12.20 -16.94 -11.25
C MET A 301 13.27 -16.94 -10.16
N SER A 302 14.33 -16.15 -10.36
CA SER A 302 15.32 -15.82 -9.33
C SER A 302 14.72 -14.98 -8.21
N SER A 303 13.72 -14.16 -8.55
CA SER A 303 12.97 -13.37 -7.57
C SER A 303 12.19 -14.27 -6.60
N ARG A 304 12.18 -13.85 -5.34
CA ARG A 304 11.48 -14.52 -4.24
C ARG A 304 10.58 -13.52 -3.54
N THR A 305 9.49 -14.00 -2.98
CA THR A 305 8.49 -13.15 -2.30
C THR A 305 8.08 -13.76 -0.98
N THR A 306 7.56 -12.91 -0.10
CA THR A 306 7.01 -13.33 1.18
C THR A 306 5.80 -14.27 1.03
N VAL A 307 5.64 -15.17 2.01
CA VAL A 307 4.46 -16.04 2.16
C VAL A 307 3.76 -15.76 3.49
N VAL A 308 2.47 -16.07 3.54
CA VAL A 308 1.72 -16.02 4.81
C VAL A 308 2.28 -17.12 5.72
N PRO A 309 2.74 -16.79 6.94
CA PRO A 309 3.18 -17.80 7.91
C PRO A 309 2.04 -18.75 8.28
N GLU A 310 2.38 -19.95 8.74
CA GLU A 310 1.38 -20.86 9.31
C GLU A 310 0.67 -20.21 10.50
N GLU A 311 -0.62 -20.50 10.66
CA GLU A 311 -1.43 -19.89 11.70
C GLU A 311 -0.85 -20.16 13.09
N GLY A 312 -0.72 -19.10 13.91
CA GLY A 312 -0.09 -19.18 15.23
C GLY A 312 1.44 -19.13 15.22
N THR A 313 2.08 -19.08 14.04
CA THR A 313 3.53 -18.84 13.92
C THR A 313 3.81 -17.39 13.53
N ARG A 314 4.88 -16.82 14.08
CA ARG A 314 5.39 -15.51 13.66
C ARG A 314 6.92 -15.58 13.57
N PRO A 315 7.46 -15.98 12.41
CA PRO A 315 8.90 -16.16 12.28
C PRO A 315 9.59 -14.80 12.46
N GLU A 316 10.76 -14.79 13.09
CA GLU A 316 11.56 -13.57 13.27
C GLU A 316 12.05 -12.99 11.94
N ILE A 317 12.17 -13.84 10.92
CA ILE A 317 12.57 -13.50 9.55
C ILE A 317 11.44 -13.96 8.62
N PRO A 318 10.95 -13.11 7.71
CA PRO A 318 9.96 -13.53 6.72
C PRO A 318 10.44 -14.73 5.90
N ILE A 319 9.50 -15.62 5.60
CA ILE A 319 9.78 -16.76 4.73
C ILE A 319 9.62 -16.30 3.28
N TYR A 320 10.70 -16.42 2.52
CA TYR A 320 10.70 -16.11 1.09
C TYR A 320 10.69 -17.38 0.26
N LYS A 321 9.80 -17.47 -0.73
CA LYS A 321 9.70 -18.58 -1.69
C LYS A 321 9.80 -18.04 -3.13
N PRO A 322 10.25 -18.86 -4.10
CA PRO A 322 10.37 -18.43 -5.49
C PRO A 322 9.04 -18.00 -6.12
N VAL A 323 9.11 -17.09 -7.08
CA VAL A 323 7.99 -16.76 -7.96
C VAL A 323 7.99 -17.72 -9.16
N SER A 324 6.82 -18.26 -9.48
CA SER A 324 6.62 -19.08 -10.68
C SER A 324 6.08 -18.24 -11.82
N TRP A 325 6.59 -18.46 -13.02
CA TRP A 325 6.13 -17.83 -14.25
C TRP A 325 5.50 -18.88 -15.16
N VAL A 326 4.30 -18.62 -15.67
CA VAL A 326 3.54 -19.57 -16.49
C VAL A 326 3.12 -18.91 -17.79
N THR A 327 3.31 -19.64 -18.88
CA THR A 327 2.78 -19.28 -20.21
C THR A 327 1.65 -20.23 -20.57
N VAL A 328 0.56 -19.69 -21.08
CA VAL A 328 -0.63 -20.48 -21.47
C VAL A 328 -0.97 -20.15 -22.91
N LYS A 329 -1.15 -21.18 -23.74
CA LYS A 329 -1.69 -21.04 -25.10
C LYS A 329 -3.21 -21.22 -25.06
N GLY A 330 -3.94 -20.29 -25.67
CA GLY A 330 -5.39 -20.39 -25.85
C GLY A 330 -6.19 -19.52 -24.87
N GLU A 331 -7.41 -19.95 -24.57
CA GLU A 331 -8.33 -19.23 -23.70
C GLU A 331 -7.95 -19.38 -22.22
N ILE A 332 -8.13 -18.30 -21.46
CA ILE A 332 -7.93 -18.28 -20.01
C ILE A 332 -9.18 -18.86 -19.33
N ASP A 333 -8.99 -20.00 -18.65
CA ASP A 333 -9.98 -20.59 -17.76
C ASP A 333 -9.58 -20.33 -16.31
N TYR A 334 -10.25 -19.37 -15.66
CA TYR A 334 -9.91 -18.96 -14.31
C TYR A 334 -10.15 -20.04 -13.25
N ASP A 335 -11.09 -20.96 -13.46
CA ASP A 335 -11.33 -22.02 -12.48
C ASP A 335 -10.18 -23.03 -12.51
N LYS A 336 -9.66 -23.34 -13.70
CA LYS A 336 -8.45 -24.16 -13.84
C LYS A 336 -7.19 -23.46 -13.36
N LEU A 337 -7.09 -22.13 -13.52
CA LEU A 337 -5.97 -21.36 -12.95
C LEU A 337 -6.01 -21.37 -11.41
N ASP A 338 -7.19 -21.26 -10.81
CA ASP A 338 -7.36 -21.39 -9.36
C ASP A 338 -6.97 -22.79 -8.87
N GLU A 339 -7.36 -23.84 -9.59
CA GLU A 339 -6.94 -25.22 -9.32
C GLU A 339 -5.41 -25.37 -9.42
N LEU A 340 -4.78 -24.79 -10.46
CA LEU A 340 -3.33 -24.79 -10.62
C LEU A 340 -2.63 -24.13 -9.42
N CYS A 341 -3.11 -22.97 -8.96
CA CYS A 341 -2.54 -22.33 -7.77
C CYS A 341 -2.64 -23.19 -6.52
N GLN A 342 -3.78 -23.85 -6.30
CA GLN A 342 -3.99 -24.72 -5.14
C GLN A 342 -3.07 -25.95 -5.18
N GLU A 343 -3.01 -26.63 -6.32
CA GLU A 343 -2.19 -27.85 -6.46
C GLU A 343 -0.69 -27.53 -6.52
N ALA A 344 -0.28 -26.39 -7.09
CA ALA A 344 1.12 -25.95 -7.07
C ALA A 344 1.59 -25.66 -5.64
N TRP A 345 0.75 -25.05 -4.80
CA TRP A 345 1.08 -24.88 -3.38
C TRP A 345 1.17 -26.23 -2.66
N LYS A 346 0.16 -27.08 -2.83
CA LYS A 346 0.03 -28.36 -2.12
C LYS A 346 1.11 -29.38 -2.50
N GLN A 347 1.53 -29.42 -3.75
CA GLN A 347 2.47 -30.42 -4.26
C GLN A 347 3.91 -29.91 -4.34
N LEU A 348 4.10 -28.61 -4.63
CA LEU A 348 5.40 -28.04 -4.95
C LEU A 348 5.82 -26.90 -4.01
N GLU A 349 4.97 -26.52 -3.04
CA GLU A 349 5.16 -25.36 -2.16
C GLU A 349 5.45 -24.05 -2.92
N LEU A 350 4.84 -23.90 -4.10
CA LEU A 350 4.97 -22.71 -4.94
C LEU A 350 3.79 -21.76 -4.64
N PRO A 351 4.02 -20.65 -3.91
CA PRO A 351 2.93 -19.84 -3.41
C PRO A 351 2.42 -18.82 -4.43
N ARG A 352 3.25 -18.48 -5.42
CA ARG A 352 3.02 -17.33 -6.29
C ARG A 352 3.26 -17.68 -7.75
N ILE A 353 2.24 -17.44 -8.58
CA ILE A 353 2.22 -17.73 -10.00
C ILE A 353 1.87 -16.45 -10.78
N LEU A 354 2.75 -16.09 -11.71
CA LEU A 354 2.61 -15.01 -12.67
C LEU A 354 2.25 -15.58 -14.04
N LEU A 355 1.08 -15.23 -14.56
CA LEU A 355 0.63 -15.60 -15.90
C LEU A 355 1.12 -14.58 -16.94
N GLN A 356 1.99 -14.99 -17.86
CA GLN A 356 2.49 -14.12 -18.93
C GLN A 356 1.35 -13.57 -19.79
N LEU A 357 1.33 -12.26 -19.98
CA LEU A 357 0.38 -11.55 -20.85
C LEU A 357 1.04 -11.04 -22.13
N TYR A 358 2.27 -10.54 -22.00
CA TYR A 358 2.95 -9.88 -23.09
C TYR A 358 4.48 -9.99 -22.96
N GLU A 359 5.15 -10.00 -24.10
CA GLU A 359 6.61 -9.93 -24.21
C GLU A 359 6.98 -8.92 -25.30
N ASN A 360 7.81 -7.95 -24.93
CA ASN A 360 8.41 -6.96 -25.82
C ASN A 360 9.90 -7.30 -26.05
N PRO A 361 10.26 -7.94 -27.17
CA PRO A 361 11.65 -8.30 -27.45
C PRO A 361 12.56 -7.10 -27.76
N GLU A 362 11.99 -5.91 -28.00
CA GLU A 362 12.73 -4.69 -28.35
C GLU A 362 13.01 -3.78 -27.14
N SER A 363 12.62 -4.19 -25.93
CA SER A 363 12.84 -3.36 -24.74
C SER A 363 14.34 -3.20 -24.42
N GLU A 364 14.72 -1.97 -24.03
CA GLU A 364 16.08 -1.60 -23.63
C GLU A 364 16.40 -1.95 -22.17
N ASN A 365 15.40 -2.00 -21.28
CA ASN A 365 15.61 -2.43 -19.90
C ASN A 365 15.32 -3.92 -19.78
N ASN A 366 15.92 -4.59 -18.78
CA ASN A 366 15.79 -6.04 -18.64
C ASN A 366 14.76 -6.46 -17.58
N TYR A 367 13.97 -5.55 -17.03
CA TYR A 367 13.03 -5.90 -15.96
C TYR A 367 11.75 -6.55 -16.51
N VAL A 368 11.09 -7.33 -15.66
CA VAL A 368 9.73 -7.81 -15.90
C VAL A 368 8.78 -7.15 -14.92
N VAL A 369 7.54 -6.93 -15.36
CA VAL A 369 6.49 -6.33 -14.54
C VAL A 369 5.41 -7.35 -14.28
N GLY A 370 5.01 -7.50 -13.02
CA GLY A 370 3.74 -8.14 -12.70
C GLY A 370 2.61 -7.10 -12.62
N ILE A 371 1.38 -7.58 -12.67
CA ILE A 371 0.17 -6.84 -12.36
C ILE A 371 -0.51 -7.57 -11.21
N ARG A 372 -0.75 -6.88 -10.09
CA ARG A 372 -1.51 -7.42 -8.95
C ARG A 372 -2.80 -6.64 -8.81
N VAL A 373 -3.94 -7.31 -8.89
CA VAL A 373 -5.27 -6.73 -8.62
C VAL A 373 -6.04 -7.73 -7.77
N VAL A 374 -6.46 -7.32 -6.58
CA VAL A 374 -7.10 -8.23 -5.62
C VAL A 374 -8.44 -7.73 -5.12
N GLU A 375 -9.33 -8.68 -4.84
CA GLU A 375 -10.53 -8.48 -4.04
C GLU A 375 -10.30 -9.04 -2.64
N SER A 376 -10.75 -8.29 -1.64
CA SER A 376 -10.66 -8.69 -0.24
C SER A 376 -11.64 -7.90 0.61
N ALA A 377 -12.22 -8.56 1.62
CA ALA A 377 -13.04 -7.90 2.62
C ALA A 377 -12.19 -7.21 3.72
N ALA A 378 -11.09 -7.83 4.13
CA ALA A 378 -10.32 -7.41 5.32
C ALA A 378 -8.80 -7.68 5.21
N ALA A 379 -8.27 -7.83 4.00
CA ALA A 379 -6.87 -8.17 3.70
C ALA A 379 -6.32 -9.49 4.28
N LYS A 380 -7.12 -10.26 5.05
CA LYS A 380 -6.74 -11.59 5.56
C LYS A 380 -6.69 -12.64 4.46
N GLU A 381 -7.74 -12.68 3.65
CA GLU A 381 -7.83 -13.47 2.43
C GLU A 381 -7.97 -12.54 1.24
N ALA A 382 -7.38 -12.91 0.10
CA ALA A 382 -7.49 -12.13 -1.12
C ALA A 382 -7.47 -13.02 -2.35
N ARG A 383 -8.29 -12.67 -3.34
CA ARG A 383 -8.37 -13.38 -4.63
C ARG A 383 -8.01 -12.43 -5.76
N PRO A 384 -7.34 -12.91 -6.82
CA PRO A 384 -7.11 -12.10 -8.01
C PRO A 384 -8.44 -11.73 -8.67
N VAL A 385 -8.57 -10.51 -9.18
CA VAL A 385 -9.73 -10.12 -10.00
C VAL A 385 -9.72 -10.93 -11.30
N ARG A 386 -10.90 -11.38 -11.74
CA ARG A 386 -11.06 -12.07 -13.02
C ARG A 386 -11.43 -11.03 -14.10
N PHE A 387 -10.51 -10.74 -15.00
CA PHE A 387 -10.70 -9.81 -16.11
C PHE A 387 -11.12 -10.57 -17.38
N GLU A 388 -11.80 -9.90 -18.30
CA GLU A 388 -11.93 -10.43 -19.67
C GLU A 388 -10.53 -10.57 -20.29
N GLN A 389 -10.24 -11.74 -20.89
CA GLN A 389 -8.92 -12.05 -21.43
C GLN A 389 -8.42 -10.99 -22.41
N ALA A 390 -9.28 -10.48 -23.29
CA ALA A 390 -8.92 -9.42 -24.23
C ALA A 390 -8.45 -8.14 -23.52
N SER A 391 -9.16 -7.72 -22.46
CA SER A 391 -8.76 -6.57 -21.64
C SER A 391 -7.44 -6.83 -20.92
N LEU A 392 -7.25 -8.03 -20.38
CA LEU A 392 -6.03 -8.39 -19.64
C LEU A 392 -4.80 -8.38 -20.55
N LEU A 393 -4.88 -8.97 -21.75
CA LEU A 393 -3.79 -8.97 -22.73
C LEU A 393 -3.46 -7.56 -23.21
N GLU A 394 -4.48 -6.73 -23.44
CA GLU A 394 -4.30 -5.33 -23.84
C GLU A 394 -3.64 -4.50 -22.73
N MET A 395 -4.02 -4.71 -21.46
CA MET A 395 -3.32 -4.11 -20.32
C MET A 395 -1.84 -4.50 -20.34
N GLY A 396 -1.53 -5.79 -20.53
CA GLY A 396 -0.15 -6.28 -20.60
C GLY A 396 0.69 -5.54 -21.65
N LYS A 397 0.14 -5.32 -22.84
CA LYS A 397 0.79 -4.59 -23.92
C LYS A 397 1.02 -3.11 -23.59
N GLN A 398 0.00 -2.42 -23.09
CA GLN A 398 0.11 -1.00 -22.75
C GLN A 398 1.12 -0.76 -21.61
N ILE A 399 1.12 -1.64 -20.61
CA ILE A 399 2.05 -1.58 -19.49
C ILE A 399 3.49 -1.78 -19.94
N ALA A 400 3.75 -2.74 -20.82
CA ALA A 400 5.09 -2.94 -21.38
C ALA A 400 5.59 -1.69 -22.12
N GLY A 401 4.73 -1.07 -22.94
CA GLY A 401 5.08 0.15 -23.67
C GLY A 401 5.32 1.38 -22.78
N HIS A 402 4.61 1.48 -21.65
CA HIS A 402 4.70 2.63 -20.76
C HIS A 402 5.80 2.53 -19.70
N SER A 403 5.99 1.34 -19.10
CA SER A 403 7.02 1.10 -18.09
C SER A 403 8.38 0.75 -18.72
N GLY A 404 8.39 0.38 -19.99
CA GLY A 404 9.54 -0.15 -20.69
C GLY A 404 9.85 -1.62 -20.39
N ALA A 405 9.04 -2.34 -19.62
CA ALA A 405 9.35 -3.72 -19.24
C ALA A 405 9.45 -4.69 -20.44
N THR A 406 10.35 -5.66 -20.36
CA THR A 406 10.51 -6.72 -21.38
C THR A 406 9.35 -7.70 -21.40
N LYS A 407 8.76 -8.00 -20.25
CA LYS A 407 7.63 -8.92 -20.11
C LYS A 407 6.66 -8.37 -19.08
N VAL A 408 5.38 -8.66 -19.30
CA VAL A 408 4.31 -8.33 -18.37
C VAL A 408 3.51 -9.58 -18.05
N ALA A 409 3.21 -9.80 -16.78
CA ALA A 409 2.40 -10.91 -16.30
C ALA A 409 1.33 -10.47 -15.30
N TYR A 410 0.30 -11.29 -15.13
CA TYR A 410 -0.76 -11.10 -14.14
C TYR A 410 -0.58 -12.07 -12.97
N ASP A 411 -0.68 -11.58 -11.74
CA ASP A 411 -0.62 -12.41 -10.54
C ASP A 411 -1.97 -13.08 -10.27
N ILE A 412 -2.02 -14.39 -10.47
CA ILE A 412 -3.21 -15.24 -10.28
C ILE A 412 -3.24 -15.90 -8.89
N SER A 413 -2.33 -15.54 -8.00
CA SER A 413 -2.14 -16.23 -6.72
C SER A 413 -3.14 -15.77 -5.66
N HIS A 414 -3.60 -16.71 -4.83
CA HIS A 414 -4.48 -16.43 -3.70
C HIS A 414 -3.67 -16.06 -2.46
N LYS A 415 -4.29 -15.27 -1.57
CA LYS A 415 -3.84 -15.12 -0.19
C LYS A 415 -4.82 -15.85 0.72
N PRO A 416 -4.37 -16.79 1.57
CA PRO A 416 -3.07 -17.50 1.53
C PRO A 416 -2.92 -18.40 0.28
N PRO A 417 -1.71 -18.91 -0.06
CA PRO A 417 -0.45 -18.84 0.70
C PRO A 417 0.40 -17.60 0.40
N ALA A 418 0.15 -16.91 -0.71
CA ALA A 418 0.88 -15.69 -1.04
C ALA A 418 0.43 -14.52 -0.15
N THR A 419 1.28 -13.51 -0.02
CA THR A 419 0.91 -12.20 0.52
C THR A 419 0.30 -11.30 -0.58
N ILE A 420 -0.35 -10.20 -0.19
CA ILE A 420 -0.86 -9.23 -1.18
C ILE A 420 0.32 -8.53 -1.85
N GLU A 421 1.20 -7.91 -1.05
CA GLU A 421 2.47 -7.33 -1.50
C GLU A 421 3.50 -8.44 -1.79
N TYR A 422 4.60 -8.12 -2.48
CA TYR A 422 5.59 -9.11 -2.92
C TYR A 422 6.78 -9.19 -1.95
N GLU A 423 7.33 -8.03 -1.59
CA GLU A 423 8.48 -7.82 -0.69
C GLU A 423 9.79 -8.51 -1.08
#